data_AF-A0A938B3K2-F1
#
_entry.id   AF-A0A938B3K2-F1
#
_cell.length_a   1.000
_cell.length_b   1.000
_cell.length_c   1.000
_cell.angle_alpha   90.00
_cell.angle_beta   90.00
_cell.angle_gamma   90.00
#
_symmetry.space_group_name_H-M   'P 1'
#
loop_
_entity.id
_entity.type
_entity.pdbx_description
1 polymer ?
#
loop_
_entity_poly.entity_id
_entity_poly.type
_entity_poly.pdbx_seq_one_letter_code
_entity_poly.pdbx_strand_id
1 'polypeptide(L)'
;MRLGPWTIEPLSLLLVFLPISFLLELLHANPVLIFVASSCAIVPLAGHMGRATEQLAERTGPGVGGLLNATFGNAAELIIALMALQKGLHDIVKASITGSIIGNILLVLGLSMLCGGLRYNRQEFNRTAAGVGSTL
;
A
#
# COMPACT_ATOMS: atom_id res chain seq x y z
N MET A 1 -16.05 -0.50 10.91
CA MET A 1 -17.43 -0.85 11.31
C MET A 1 -17.32 -1.92 12.39
N ARG A 2 -17.94 -1.75 13.57
CA ARG A 2 -17.88 -2.79 14.62
C ARG A 2 -18.99 -3.81 14.37
N LEU A 3 -18.61 -5.06 14.13
CA LEU A 3 -19.53 -6.20 14.02
C LEU A 3 -19.20 -7.14 15.19
N GLY A 4 -19.99 -7.07 16.26
CA GLY A 4 -19.73 -7.82 17.50
C GLY A 4 -18.43 -7.39 18.19
N PRO A 5 -17.59 -8.33 18.69
CA PRO A 5 -16.33 -8.01 19.35
C PRO A 5 -15.21 -7.58 18.36
N TRP A 6 -15.46 -7.63 17.05
CA TRP A 6 -14.46 -7.38 16.02
C TRP A 6 -14.60 -5.97 15.42
N THR A 7 -13.51 -5.20 15.43
CA THR A 7 -13.38 -3.98 14.63
C THR A 7 -13.00 -4.37 13.20
N ILE A 8 -13.99 -4.46 12.32
CA ILE A 8 -13.73 -4.72 10.90
C ILE A 8 -13.30 -3.41 10.26
N GLU A 9 -12.05 -3.34 9.84
CA GLU A 9 -11.59 -2.28 8.97
C GLU A 9 -12.23 -2.46 7.59
N PRO A 10 -12.78 -1.40 6.97
CA PRO A 10 -13.40 -1.51 5.64
C PRO A 10 -12.50 -2.18 4.60
N LEU A 11 -11.18 -2.00 4.73
CA LEU A 11 -10.18 -2.63 3.88
C LEU A 11 -10.15 -4.16 4.03
N SER A 12 -10.37 -4.69 5.23
CA SER A 12 -10.35 -6.14 5.50
C SER A 12 -11.46 -6.89 4.78
N LEU A 13 -12.52 -6.21 4.33
CA LEU A 13 -13.56 -6.83 3.48
C LEU A 13 -12.98 -7.34 2.16
N LEU A 14 -11.94 -6.68 1.62
CA LEU A 14 -11.30 -7.12 0.39
C LEU A 14 -10.51 -8.44 0.56
N LEU A 15 -10.27 -8.91 1.78
CA LEU A 15 -9.60 -10.20 1.99
C LEU A 15 -10.39 -11.38 1.42
N VAL A 16 -11.70 -11.24 1.21
CA VAL A 16 -12.51 -12.25 0.52
C VAL A 16 -12.01 -12.50 -0.90
N PHE A 17 -11.37 -11.51 -1.54
CA PHE A 17 -10.82 -11.68 -2.88
C PHE A 17 -9.59 -12.58 -2.91
N LEU A 18 -8.93 -12.84 -1.78
CA LEU A 18 -7.77 -13.73 -1.71
C LEU A 18 -8.14 -15.19 -2.05
N PRO A 19 -9.06 -15.87 -1.35
CA PRO A 19 -9.48 -17.20 -1.77
C PRO A 19 -10.17 -17.20 -3.15
N ILE A 20 -10.87 -16.12 -3.52
CA ILE A 20 -11.48 -15.99 -4.85
C ILE A 20 -10.42 -15.96 -5.94
N SER A 21 -9.32 -15.22 -5.78
CA SER A 21 -8.27 -15.15 -6.80
C SER A 21 -7.61 -16.51 -7.01
N PHE A 22 -7.36 -17.27 -5.94
CA PHE A 22 -6.87 -18.66 -6.06
C PHE A 22 -7.87 -19.57 -6.77
N LEU A 23 -9.16 -19.47 -6.45
CA LEU A 23 -10.20 -20.28 -7.10
C LEU A 23 -10.31 -19.95 -8.59
N LEU A 24 -10.27 -18.67 -8.95
CA LEU A 24 -10.31 -18.23 -10.35
C LEU A 24 -9.11 -18.74 -11.15
N GLU A 25 -7.91 -18.71 -10.57
CA GLU A 25 -6.70 -19.27 -11.19
C GLU A 25 -6.83 -20.79 -11.37
N LEU A 26 -7.28 -21.52 -10.34
CA LEU A 26 -7.44 -22.98 -10.40
C LEU A 26 -8.44 -23.42 -11.49
N LEU A 27 -9.52 -22.65 -11.65
CA LEU A 27 -10.53 -22.88 -12.68
C LEU A 27 -10.12 -22.35 -14.06
N HIS A 28 -8.92 -21.78 -14.21
CA HIS A 28 -8.44 -21.15 -15.45
C HIS A 28 -9.46 -20.15 -16.01
N ALA A 29 -10.02 -19.33 -15.13
CA ALA A 29 -11.02 -18.33 -15.48
C ALA A 29 -10.43 -17.21 -16.35
N ASN A 30 -11.28 -16.24 -16.73
CA ASN A 30 -10.85 -15.10 -17.53
C ASN A 30 -9.66 -14.37 -16.87
N PRO A 31 -8.54 -14.13 -17.59
CA PRO A 31 -7.36 -13.45 -17.05
C PRO A 31 -7.65 -12.07 -16.45
N VAL A 32 -8.63 -11.33 -16.98
CA VAL A 32 -9.05 -10.02 -16.45
C VAL A 32 -9.69 -10.18 -15.06
N LEU A 33 -10.50 -11.23 -14.87
CA LEU A 33 -11.12 -11.50 -13.56
C LEU A 33 -10.07 -11.92 -12.53
N ILE A 34 -9.12 -12.77 -12.93
CA ILE A 34 -7.99 -13.17 -12.08
C ILE A 34 -7.17 -11.94 -11.68
N PHE A 35 -6.87 -11.06 -12.64
CA PHE A 35 -6.14 -9.81 -12.40
C PHE A 35 -6.88 -8.92 -11.39
N VAL A 36 -8.16 -8.61 -11.64
CA VAL A 36 -8.95 -7.74 -10.75
C VAL A 36 -9.08 -8.33 -9.35
N ALA A 37 -9.40 -9.63 -9.24
CA ALA A 37 -9.50 -10.29 -7.94
C ALA A 37 -8.17 -10.27 -7.19
N SER A 38 -7.05 -10.57 -7.87
CA SER A 38 -5.71 -10.53 -7.27
C SER A 38 -5.33 -9.11 -6.84
N SER A 39 -5.60 -8.08 -7.66
CA SER A 39 -5.38 -6.68 -7.30
C SER A 39 -6.17 -6.28 -6.06
N CYS A 40 -7.46 -6.65 -5.99
CA CYS A 40 -8.30 -6.41 -4.81
C CYS A 40 -7.76 -7.13 -3.56
N ALA A 41 -7.29 -8.36 -3.69
CA ALA A 41 -6.71 -9.12 -2.58
C ALA A 41 -5.39 -8.51 -2.04
N ILE A 42 -4.58 -7.93 -2.91
CA ILE A 42 -3.30 -7.31 -2.55
C ILE A 42 -3.49 -6.08 -1.65
N VAL A 43 -4.53 -5.27 -1.86
CA VAL A 43 -4.76 -4.03 -1.11
C VAL A 43 -4.77 -4.25 0.42
N PRO A 44 -5.59 -5.14 1.00
CA PRO A 44 -5.56 -5.40 2.44
C PRO A 44 -4.27 -6.09 2.90
N LEU A 45 -3.68 -6.96 2.08
CA LEU A 45 -2.42 -7.64 2.41
C LEU A 45 -1.27 -6.65 2.56
N ALA A 46 -1.16 -5.67 1.65
CA ALA A 46 -0.19 -4.59 1.73
C ALA A 46 -0.39 -3.77 3.01
N GLY A 47 -1.65 -3.43 3.35
CA GLY A 47 -1.97 -2.75 4.60
C GLY A 47 -1.59 -3.55 5.85
N HIS A 48 -1.83 -4.87 5.87
CA HIS A 48 -1.41 -5.75 6.97
C HIS A 48 0.11 -5.82 7.11
N MET A 49 0.83 -5.94 5.99
CA MET A 49 2.29 -5.97 5.98
C MET A 49 2.89 -4.64 6.47
N GLY A 50 2.34 -3.51 6.07
CA GLY A 50 2.75 -2.18 6.54
C GLY A 50 2.58 -2.04 8.06
N ARG A 51 1.40 -2.36 8.61
CA ARG A 51 1.18 -2.31 10.08
C ARG A 51 2.11 -3.26 10.84
N ALA A 52 2.32 -4.47 10.33
CA ALA A 52 3.24 -5.43 10.95
C ALA A 52 4.69 -4.90 10.94
N THR A 53 5.08 -4.23 9.87
CA THR A 53 6.40 -3.60 9.73
C THR A 53 6.57 -2.43 10.69
N GLU A 54 5.54 -1.58 10.83
CA GLU A 54 5.55 -0.46 11.78
C GLU A 54 5.69 -0.95 13.22
N GLN A 55 4.91 -1.97 13.61
CA GLN A 55 5.01 -2.59 14.94
C GLN A 55 6.40 -3.20 15.20
N LEU A 56 7.04 -3.76 14.18
CA LEU A 56 8.39 -4.29 14.28
C LEU A 56 9.44 -3.17 14.37
N ALA A 57 9.26 -2.11 13.58
CA ALA A 57 10.15 -0.95 13.55
C ALA A 57 10.18 -0.22 14.91
N GLU A 58 9.03 -0.10 15.57
CA GLU A 58 8.92 0.48 16.91
C GLU A 58 9.74 -0.27 17.97
N ARG A 59 9.98 -1.58 17.77
CA ARG A 59 10.68 -2.45 18.73
C ARG A 59 12.15 -2.71 18.40
N THR A 60 12.62 -2.28 17.23
CA THR A 60 13.98 -2.58 16.73
C THR A 60 14.95 -1.39 16.81
N GLY A 61 14.46 -0.23 17.26
CA GLY A 61 15.25 0.99 17.42
C GLY A 61 15.35 1.82 16.13
N PRO A 62 15.76 3.11 16.21
CA PRO A 62 15.55 4.07 15.12
C PRO A 62 16.20 3.71 13.78
N GLY A 63 17.43 3.20 13.79
CA GLY A 63 18.16 2.85 12.56
C GLY A 63 17.59 1.62 11.86
N VAL A 64 17.45 0.51 12.59
CA VAL A 64 16.91 -0.75 12.04
C VAL A 64 15.43 -0.60 11.71
N GLY A 65 14.66 0.06 12.57
CA GLY A 65 13.25 0.32 12.32
C GLY A 65 13.02 1.20 11.09
N GLY A 66 13.85 2.22 10.88
CA GLY A 66 13.82 3.04 9.66
C GLY A 66 14.09 2.20 8.41
N LEU A 67 15.10 1.32 8.44
CA LEU A 67 15.41 0.42 7.33
C LEU A 67 14.25 -0.55 7.04
N LEU A 68 13.67 -1.16 8.07
CA LEU A 68 12.54 -2.07 7.95
C LEU A 68 11.32 -1.37 7.35
N ASN A 69 11.00 -0.15 7.81
CA ASN A 69 9.89 0.60 7.26
C ASN A 69 10.11 0.98 5.80
N ALA A 70 11.32 1.40 5.43
CA ALA A 70 11.66 1.73 4.05
C ALA A 70 11.55 0.53 3.09
N THR A 71 11.92 -0.68 3.54
CA THR A 71 11.87 -1.90 2.72
C THR A 71 10.50 -2.57 2.76
N PHE A 72 10.03 -2.96 3.94
CA PHE A 72 8.80 -3.73 4.10
C PHE A 72 7.53 -2.88 4.07
N GLY A 73 7.60 -1.58 4.37
CA GLY A 73 6.49 -0.65 4.18
C GLY A 73 6.06 -0.52 2.71
N ASN A 74 7.00 -0.70 1.79
CA ASN A 74 6.77 -0.71 0.34
C ASN A 74 6.97 -2.10 -0.30
N ALA A 75 7.03 -3.17 0.50
CA ALA A 75 7.39 -4.50 -0.02
C ALA A 75 6.40 -5.03 -1.06
N ALA A 76 5.12 -4.64 -1.00
CA ALA A 76 4.13 -5.09 -1.98
C ALA A 76 4.48 -4.57 -3.39
N GLU A 77 4.85 -3.29 -3.47
CA GLU A 77 5.31 -2.68 -4.72
C GLU A 77 6.62 -3.34 -5.20
N LEU A 78 7.59 -3.54 -4.30
CA LEU A 78 8.86 -4.16 -4.64
C LEU A 78 8.68 -5.60 -5.15
N ILE A 79 7.85 -6.41 -4.52
CA ILE A 79 7.58 -7.80 -4.93
C ILE A 79 6.95 -7.82 -6.32
N ILE A 80 5.94 -6.98 -6.58
CA ILE A 80 5.27 -6.91 -7.88
C ILE A 80 6.25 -6.45 -8.96
N ALA A 81 7.05 -5.43 -8.68
CA ALA A 81 8.07 -4.93 -9.61
C ALA A 81 9.11 -6.01 -9.94
N LEU A 82 9.61 -6.75 -8.95
CA LEU A 82 10.57 -7.82 -9.17
C LEU A 82 9.97 -8.98 -9.98
N MET A 83 8.74 -9.39 -9.70
CA MET A 83 8.02 -10.41 -10.47
C MET A 83 7.79 -9.97 -11.93
N ALA A 84 7.47 -8.70 -12.15
CA ALA A 84 7.30 -8.13 -13.49
C ALA A 84 8.64 -8.06 -14.24
N LEU A 85 9.73 -7.65 -13.58
CA LEU A 85 11.08 -7.64 -14.15
C LEU A 85 11.53 -9.04 -14.56
N GLN A 86 11.29 -10.05 -13.73
CA GLN A 86 11.61 -11.45 -14.07
C GLN A 86 10.88 -11.94 -15.33
N LYS A 87 9.71 -11.37 -15.63
CA LYS A 87 8.94 -11.63 -16.86
C LYS A 87 9.31 -10.71 -18.03
N GLY A 88 10.33 -9.86 -17.89
CA GLY A 88 10.76 -8.91 -18.91
C GLY A 88 9.85 -7.70 -19.09
N LEU A 89 8.91 -7.46 -18.16
CA LEU A 89 7.90 -6.39 -18.24
C LEU A 89 8.45 -5.04 -17.74
N HIS A 90 9.54 -4.58 -18.34
CA HIS A 90 10.26 -3.37 -17.92
C HIS A 90 9.40 -2.11 -17.98
N ASP A 91 8.54 -1.98 -18.98
CA ASP A 91 7.68 -0.80 -19.13
C ASP A 91 6.59 -0.75 -18.05
N ILE A 92 6.09 -1.91 -17.62
CA ILE A 92 5.14 -1.99 -16.49
C ILE A 92 5.82 -1.56 -15.19
N VAL A 93 7.07 -1.96 -14.98
CA VAL A 93 7.84 -1.59 -13.79
C VAL A 93 8.11 -0.09 -13.76
N LYS A 94 8.56 0.49 -14.89
CA LYS A 94 8.72 1.95 -15.03
C LYS A 94 7.42 2.69 -14.76
N ALA A 95 6.33 2.25 -15.39
CA ALA A 95 5.01 2.85 -15.21
C ALA A 95 4.53 2.76 -13.75
N SER A 96 4.76 1.62 -13.07
CA SER A 96 4.41 1.43 -11.66
C SER A 96 5.16 2.40 -10.75
N ILE A 97 6.48 2.53 -10.92
CA ILE A 97 7.31 3.44 -10.11
C ILE A 97 6.88 4.90 -10.35
N THR A 98 6.68 5.30 -11.60
CA THR A 98 6.16 6.63 -11.93
C THR A 98 4.78 6.85 -11.31
N GLY A 99 3.89 5.85 -11.38
CA GLY A 99 2.57 5.88 -10.77
C GLY A 99 2.61 6.02 -9.25
N SER A 100 3.52 5.35 -8.57
CA SER A 100 3.70 5.44 -7.11
C SER A 100 4.16 6.82 -6.67
N ILE A 101 5.11 7.43 -7.39
CA ILE A 101 5.56 8.81 -7.14
C ILE A 101 4.41 9.80 -7.32
N ILE A 102 3.70 9.74 -8.45
CA ILE A 102 2.55 10.62 -8.74
C ILE A 102 1.44 10.38 -7.72
N GLY A 103 1.17 9.12 -7.37
CA GLY A 103 0.16 8.71 -6.41
C GLY A 103 0.41 9.31 -5.03
N ASN A 104 1.64 9.24 -4.53
CA ASN A 104 1.96 9.78 -3.21
C ASN A 104 1.95 11.32 -3.18
N ILE A 105 2.56 11.97 -4.17
CA ILE A 105 2.76 13.43 -4.16
C ILE A 105 1.48 14.19 -4.56
N LEU A 106 0.68 13.65 -5.48
CA LEU A 106 -0.53 14.34 -5.94
C LEU A 106 -1.80 13.76 -5.34
N LEU A 107 -2.01 12.44 -5.47
CA LEU A 107 -3.28 11.83 -5.08
C LEU A 107 -3.44 11.74 -3.55
N VAL A 108 -2.50 11.08 -2.87
CA VAL A 108 -2.57 10.87 -1.42
C VAL A 108 -2.43 12.19 -0.66
N LEU A 109 -1.41 12.99 -1.01
CA LEU A 109 -1.21 14.30 -0.40
C LEU A 109 -2.40 15.23 -0.67
N GLY A 110 -2.86 15.31 -1.93
CA GLY A 110 -3.98 16.15 -2.33
C GLY A 110 -5.30 15.76 -1.63
N LEU A 111 -5.61 14.46 -1.55
CA LEU A 111 -6.77 13.97 -0.81
C LEU A 111 -6.63 14.23 0.69
N SER A 112 -5.43 14.11 1.26
CA SER A 112 -5.18 14.41 2.68
C SER A 112 -5.43 15.88 3.00
N MET A 113 -4.98 16.79 2.12
CA MET A 113 -5.25 18.23 2.22
C MET A 113 -6.73 18.54 2.02
N LEU A 114 -7.38 17.92 1.03
CA LEU A 114 -8.81 18.13 0.78
C LEU A 114 -9.66 17.67 1.97
N CYS A 115 -9.53 16.40 2.37
CA CYS A 115 -10.30 15.81 3.47
C CYS A 115 -10.04 16.53 4.80
N GLY A 116 -8.80 16.92 5.07
CA GLY A 116 -8.47 17.70 6.26
C GLY A 116 -9.00 19.13 6.21
N GLY A 117 -8.90 19.78 5.05
CA GLY A 117 -9.37 21.14 4.78
C GLY A 117 -10.89 21.29 4.86
N LEU A 118 -11.65 20.22 4.57
CA LEU A 118 -13.12 20.21 4.74
C LEU A 118 -13.55 20.43 6.21
N ARG A 119 -12.70 20.08 7.18
CA ARG A 119 -12.98 20.22 8.61
C ARG A 119 -12.20 21.36 9.27
N TYR A 120 -10.98 21.64 8.81
CA TYR A 120 -10.07 22.59 9.44
C TYR A 120 -9.62 23.66 8.44
N ASN A 121 -9.75 24.95 8.80
CA ASN A 121 -9.31 26.07 7.95
C ASN A 121 -7.78 26.10 7.72
N ARG A 122 -6.99 25.58 8.66
CA ARG A 122 -5.54 25.50 8.57
C ARG A 122 -5.06 24.20 9.21
N GLN A 123 -4.21 23.46 8.50
CA GLN A 123 -3.56 22.25 9.00
C GLN A 123 -2.09 22.56 9.28
N GLU A 124 -1.63 22.23 10.49
CA GLU A 124 -0.22 22.41 10.87
C GLU A 124 0.53 21.08 10.71
N PHE A 125 1.77 21.16 10.23
CA PHE A 125 2.65 20.02 10.07
C PHE A 125 4.06 20.38 10.54
N ASN A 126 4.82 19.37 10.94
CA ASN A 126 6.20 19.55 11.38
C ASN A 126 7.09 19.83 10.16
N ARG A 127 7.63 21.05 10.06
CA ARG A 127 8.47 21.49 8.94
C ARG A 127 9.75 20.67 8.80
N THR A 128 10.35 20.22 9.91
CA THR A 128 11.58 19.42 9.89
C THR A 128 11.30 18.03 9.36
N ALA A 129 10.24 17.37 9.85
CA ALA A 129 9.86 16.04 9.37
C ALA A 129 9.41 16.07 7.90
N ALA A 130 8.62 17.07 7.51
CA ALA A 130 8.20 17.25 6.12
C ALA A 130 9.38 17.59 5.21
N GLY A 131 10.32 18.43 5.66
CA GLY A 131 11.51 18.79 4.90
C GLY A 131 12.43 17.61 4.65
N VAL A 132 12.65 16.75 5.66
CA VAL A 132 13.41 15.50 5.46
C VAL A 132 12.71 14.59 4.45
N GLY A 133 11.39 14.44 4.55
CA GLY A 133 10.60 13.58 3.65
C GLY A 133 10.38 14.14 2.24
N SER A 134 10.57 15.44 2.00
CA SER A 134 10.39 16.06 0.68
C SER A 134 11.69 16.22 -0.11
N THR A 135 12.84 16.13 0.57
CA THR A 135 14.17 16.39 -0.03
C THR A 135 14.94 15.10 -0.30
N LEU A 136 14.56 14.01 0.37
CA LEU A 136 14.97 12.64 0.06
C LEU A 136 14.07 12.04 -1.02
#